data_AF-A0A5J4L544-F1
#
_entry.id   AF-A0A5J4L544-F1
#
_cell.length_a   1.000
_cell.length_b   1.000
_cell.length_c   1.000
_cell.angle_alpha   90.00
_cell.angle_beta   90.00
_cell.angle_gamma   90.00
#
_symmetry.space_group_name_H-M   'P 1'
#
loop_
_entity.id
_entity.type
_entity.pdbx_description
1 polymer ?
#
loop_
_entity_poly.entity_id
_entity_poly.type
_entity_poly.pdbx_seq_one_letter_code
_entity_poly.pdbx_strand_id
1 'polypeptide(L)' 'MVQDIDRIEDMEREDTKKKLPIGWLLLFIGLIVFGIFYSIAYTPEISGWSQEGQYLESIKK' A
#
# COMPACT_ATOMS: atom_id res chain seq x y z
N MET A 1 -26.27 -14.71 19.28
CA MET A 1 -25.09 -13.93 19.73
C MET A 1 -24.00 -14.89 20.17
N VAL A 2 -23.95 -15.39 21.42
CA VAL A 2 -22.88 -16.32 21.89
C VAL A 2 -22.70 -17.54 20.98
N GLN A 3 -23.79 -18.27 20.69
CA GLN A 3 -23.77 -19.44 19.79
C GLN A 3 -23.37 -19.12 18.33
N ASP A 4 -23.54 -17.87 17.89
CA ASP A 4 -23.14 -17.45 16.54
C ASP A 4 -21.64 -17.12 16.49
N ILE A 5 -21.06 -16.60 17.58
CA ILE A 5 -19.61 -16.41 17.70
C ILE A 5 -18.91 -17.78 17.74
N ASP A 6 -19.43 -18.73 18.53
CA ASP A 6 -18.86 -20.07 18.67
C ASP A 6 -18.83 -20.82 17.32
N ARG A 7 -19.91 -20.72 16.52
CA ARG A 7 -19.97 -21.32 15.17
C ARG A 7 -19.00 -20.67 14.17
N ILE A 8 -18.65 -19.40 14.35
CA ILE A 8 -17.67 -18.71 13.49
C ILE A 8 -16.26 -19.16 13.85
N GLU A 9 -15.94 -19.34 15.13
CA GLU A 9 -14.63 -19.86 15.55
C GLU A 9 -14.36 -21.27 15.02
N ASP A 10 -15.36 -22.15 15.02
CA ASP A 10 -15.25 -23.50 14.45
C ASP A 10 -15.00 -23.52 12.92
N MET A 11 -15.30 -22.42 12.23
CA MET A 11 -15.09 -22.26 10.79
C MET A 11 -13.75 -21.62 10.44
N GLU A 12 -12.99 -21.12 11.42
CA GLU A 12 -11.68 -20.52 11.19
C GLU A 12 -10.57 -21.56 11.06
N ARG A 13 -9.59 -21.26 10.22
CA ARG A 13 -8.46 -22.14 9.95
C ARG A 13 -7.35 -21.87 10.98
N GLU A 14 -7.32 -22.67 12.05
CA GLU A 14 -6.41 -22.52 13.21
C GLU A 14 -4.92 -22.36 12.87
N ASP A 15 -4.45 -22.97 11.76
CA ASP A 15 -3.05 -22.90 11.29
C ASP A 15 -2.63 -21.52 10.76
N THR A 16 -3.60 -20.65 10.45
CA THR A 16 -3.40 -19.31 9.87
C THR A 16 -3.93 -18.18 10.75
N LYS A 17 -4.63 -18.49 11.84
CA LYS A 17 -5.27 -17.51 12.76
C LYS A 17 -4.33 -16.41 13.28
N LYS A 18 -3.03 -16.69 13.40
CA LYS A 18 -2.00 -15.75 13.90
C LYS A 18 -0.98 -15.32 12.83
N LYS A 19 -1.20 -15.67 11.56
CA LYS A 19 -0.25 -15.39 10.47
C LYS A 19 -0.88 -14.45 9.46
N LEU A 20 -0.17 -13.38 9.14
CA LEU A 20 -0.57 -12.51 8.02
C LEU A 20 -0.41 -13.28 6.71
N PRO A 21 -1.38 -13.18 5.78
CA PRO A 21 -1.22 -13.72 4.44
C PRO A 21 0.03 -13.14 3.79
N ILE A 22 0.86 -13.98 3.17
CA ILE A 22 2.13 -13.55 2.56
C ILE A 22 1.88 -12.49 1.49
N GLY A 23 0.81 -12.61 0.70
CA GLY A 23 0.42 -11.59 -0.28
C GLY A 23 0.13 -10.22 0.35
N TRP A 24 -0.49 -10.20 1.54
CA TRP A 24 -0.73 -8.98 2.29
C TRP A 24 0.56 -8.35 2.79
N LEU A 25 1.49 -9.18 3.28
CA LEU A 25 2.80 -8.70 3.73
C LEU A 25 3.61 -8.11 2.57
N LEU A 26 3.62 -8.77 1.41
CA LEU A 26 4.31 -8.28 0.21
C LEU A 26 3.70 -6.96 -0.28
N LEU A 27 2.36 -6.86 -0.31
CA LEU A 27 1.69 -5.61 -0.65
C LEU A 27 2.06 -4.49 0.31
N PHE A 28 2.04 -4.76 1.61
CA PHE A 28 2.39 -3.77 2.64
C PHE A 28 3.82 -3.24 2.45
N ILE A 29 4.79 -4.12 2.27
CA ILE A 29 6.19 -3.73 2.02
C ILE A 29 6.31 -2.98 0.68
N GLY A 30 5.61 -3.46 -0.36
CA GLY A 30 5.57 -2.79 -1.67
C GLY A 30 5.05 -1.36 -1.58
N LEU A 31 4.00 -1.10 -0.80
CA LEU A 31 3.47 0.24 -0.57
C LEU A 31 4.45 1.14 0.19
N ILE A 32 5.20 0.59 1.15
CA ILE A 32 6.26 1.34 1.84
C ILE A 32 7.35 1.76 0.86
N VAL A 33 7.88 0.82 0.08
CA VAL A 33 8.93 1.09 -0.91
C VAL A 33 8.42 2.07 -1.97
N PHE A 34 7.19 1.88 -2.46
CA PHE A 34 6.56 2.79 -3.40
C PHE A 34 6.37 4.19 -2.81
N GLY A 35 5.94 4.31 -1.55
CA GLY A 35 5.78 5.60 -0.88
C GLY A 35 7.11 6.34 -0.72
N ILE A 36 8.20 5.64 -0.38
CA ILE A 36 9.54 6.22 -0.32
C ILE A 36 9.98 6.68 -1.72
N PHE A 37 9.85 5.82 -2.73
CA PHE A 37 10.18 6.16 -4.11
C PHE A 37 9.38 7.38 -4.61
N TYR A 38 8.07 7.39 -4.38
CA TYR A 38 7.19 8.48 -4.78
C TYR A 38 7.58 9.78 -4.08
N SER A 39 7.87 9.73 -2.79
CA SER A 39 8.32 10.92 -2.05
C SER A 39 9.62 11.47 -2.65
N ILE A 40 10.60 10.62 -2.97
CA ILE A 40 11.85 11.06 -3.61
C ILE A 40 11.58 11.65 -5.01
N ALA A 41 10.77 10.98 -5.82
CA ALA A 41 10.52 11.34 -7.20
C ALA A 41 9.65 12.59 -7.38
N TYR A 42 8.75 12.88 -6.43
CA TYR A 42 7.75 13.94 -6.56
C TYR A 42 7.88 15.04 -5.51
N THR A 43 8.85 14.97 -4.60
CA THR A 43 9.21 16.11 -3.75
C THR A 43 10.09 17.08 -4.56
N PRO A 44 9.67 18.35 -4.75
CA PRO A 44 10.42 19.32 -5.57
C PRO A 44 11.85 19.56 -5.10
N GLU A 45 12.07 19.61 -3.79
CA GLU A 45 13.39 19.84 -3.19
C GLU A 45 14.39 18.70 -3.46
N ILE A 46 13.88 17.49 -3.73
CA ILE A 46 14.71 16.30 -3.95
C ILE A 46 14.93 16.04 -5.45
N SER A 47 13.85 16.08 -6.24
CA SER A 47 13.85 15.65 -7.64
C SER A 47 13.88 16.79 -8.65
N GLY A 48 13.62 18.03 -8.22
CA GLY A 48 13.32 19.15 -9.13
C GLY A 48 11.97 19.01 -9.84
N TRP A 49 11.17 18.00 -9.54
CA TRP A 49 9.85 17.83 -10.12
C TRP A 49 8.89 18.93 -9.65
N SER A 50 8.10 19.48 -10.57
CA SER A 50 7.03 20.41 -10.24
C SER A 50 5.84 20.25 -11.18
N GLN A 51 4.64 20.53 -10.67
CA GLN A 51 3.41 20.49 -11.45
C GLN A 51 3.42 21.54 -12.58
N GLU A 52 3.93 22.74 -12.32
CA GLU A 52 4.06 23.80 -13.34
C GLU A 52 5.00 23.38 -14.47
N GLY A 53 6.17 22.80 -14.15
CA GLY A 53 7.10 22.31 -15.16
C GLY A 53 6.47 21.25 -16.07
N GLN A 54 5.73 20.31 -15.49
CA GLN A 54 5.01 19.29 -16.25
C GLN A 54 3.90 19.89 -17.13
N TYR A 55 3.16 20.89 -16.63
CA TYR A 55 2.16 21.59 -17.42
C TYR A 55 2.80 22.29 -18.63
N LEU A 56 3.88 23.06 -18.41
CA LEU A 56 4.59 23.76 -19.48
C LEU A 56 5.19 22.80 -20.53
N GLU A 57 5.62 21.62 -20.12
CA GLU A 57 6.07 20.57 -21.05
C GLU A 57 4.91 20.00 -21.87
N SER A 58 3.75 19.78 -21.24
CA SER A 58 2.56 19.21 -21.90
C SER A 58 2.00 20.08 -23.02
N ILE A 59 2.11 21.41 -22.90
CA ILE A 59 1.63 22.39 -23.91
C ILE A 59 2.63 22.65 -25.03
N LYS A 60 3.88 22.18 -24.90
CA LYS A 60 4.93 22.32 -25.93
C LYS A 60 4.89 21.19 -26.98
N LYS A 61 4.13 20.12 -26.72
CA LYS A 61 3.85 19.05 -27.68
C LYS A 61 2.79 19.46 -28.68
#